data_AF-A0A7Z8L935-F1
#
_entry.id   AF-A0A7Z8L935-F1
#
_cell.length_a   1.000
_cell.length_b   1.000
_cell.length_c   1.000
_cell.angle_alpha   90.00
_cell.angle_beta   90.00
_cell.angle_gamma   90.00
#
_symmetry.space_group_name_H-M   'P 1'
#
loop_
_entity.id
_entity.type
_entity.pdbx_description
1 polymer ?
#
loop_
_entity_poly.entity_id
_entity_poly.type
_entity_poly.pdbx_seq_one_letter_code
_entity_poly.pdbx_strand_id
1 'polypeptide(L)'
;MTNKDSPEALAFLTVFNRLKGLVDDDPANIVPDAEKDESIRDLCADLFFTAHFADPPSARGPDTLTAPADPVFIRAWREYEADYAGPVFTAVFGDLSGLVGEDHRTLPDRRWDAADDDAREASSGIEQAMSFAQDNIEQEHRHSSFQEGFVEEVTEGLKAWDKLHSETRFDLRGIFRRRALIPFVLIPRSVAAKYGDKDRQSLLTNLQQAHDAFVFGVPHASIAMMRSIMEAVLRDHYRASGVNLKAMINDRRFSPPRTANKAALHRLRMLANSVLHLGDKRLSSGLPNLDEEGLEKEIVRLLFVLRALIEGAK
;
A
#
# COMPACT_ATOMS: atom_id res chain seq x y z
N MET A 1 24.88 0.25 2.42
CA MET A 1 23.80 -0.75 2.35
C MET A 1 24.39 -2.08 1.94
N THR A 2 24.16 -3.13 2.72
CA THR A 2 24.63 -4.49 2.39
C THR A 2 23.88 -5.00 1.15
N ASN A 3 24.62 -5.48 0.15
CA ASN A 3 24.09 -6.02 -1.12
C ASN A 3 23.35 -7.37 -0.97
N LYS A 4 22.91 -7.72 0.23
CA LYS A 4 22.28 -9.01 0.54
C LYS A 4 20.86 -8.77 1.04
N ASP A 5 19.97 -9.71 0.74
CA ASP A 5 18.63 -9.73 1.30
C ASP A 5 18.70 -9.80 2.83
N SER A 6 17.67 -9.27 3.48
CA SER A 6 17.57 -9.39 4.93
C SER A 6 17.44 -10.87 5.32
N PRO A 7 17.85 -11.26 6.54
CA PRO A 7 17.66 -12.62 7.03
C PRO A 7 16.20 -13.10 6.91
N GLU A 8 15.24 -12.21 7.10
CA GLU A 8 13.81 -12.48 7.01
C GLU A 8 13.39 -12.80 5.57
N ALA A 9 13.87 -12.04 4.59
CA ALA A 9 13.62 -12.30 3.17
C ALA A 9 14.21 -13.64 2.71
N LEU A 10 15.39 -14.01 3.22
CA LEU A 10 16.00 -15.32 2.95
C LEU A 10 15.24 -16.48 3.63
N ALA A 11 14.78 -16.27 4.86
CA ALA A 11 13.95 -17.23 5.57
C ALA A 11 12.63 -17.47 4.82
N PHE A 12 11.95 -16.40 4.40
CA PHE A 12 10.75 -16.49 3.56
C PHE A 12 11.00 -17.29 2.29
N LEU A 13 12.05 -16.97 1.53
CA LEU A 13 12.37 -17.69 0.29
C LEU A 13 12.61 -19.19 0.54
N THR A 14 13.24 -19.53 1.66
CA THR A 14 13.53 -20.93 2.01
C THR A 14 12.24 -21.69 2.30
N VAL A 15 11.37 -21.15 3.15
CA VAL A 15 10.10 -21.77 3.52
C VAL A 15 9.16 -21.83 2.32
N PHE A 16 9.06 -20.75 1.55
CA PHE A 16 8.17 -20.67 0.39
C PHE A 16 8.55 -21.70 -0.69
N ASN A 17 9.83 -21.82 -1.05
CA ASN A 17 10.26 -22.82 -2.03
C ASN A 17 10.08 -24.26 -1.53
N ARG A 18 10.24 -24.49 -0.22
CA ARG A 18 9.97 -25.81 0.37
C ARG A 18 8.49 -26.16 0.25
N LEU A 19 7.59 -25.22 0.55
CA LEU A 19 6.15 -25.44 0.41
C LEU A 19 5.80 -25.73 -1.04
N LYS A 20 6.27 -24.90 -1.98
CA LYS A 20 6.09 -25.10 -3.42
C LYS A 20 6.49 -26.51 -3.87
N GLY A 21 7.63 -27.02 -3.39
CA GLY A 21 8.10 -28.35 -3.73
C GLY A 21 7.25 -29.49 -3.16
N LEU A 22 6.54 -29.28 -2.05
CA LEU A 22 5.64 -30.28 -1.44
C LEU A 22 4.25 -30.31 -2.08
N VAL A 23 3.79 -29.17 -2.62
CA VAL A 23 2.46 -29.03 -3.25
C VAL A 23 2.52 -29.02 -4.79
N ASP A 24 3.63 -29.48 -5.36
CA ASP A 24 3.88 -29.53 -6.81
C ASP A 24 3.69 -28.18 -7.55
N ASP A 25 4.02 -27.08 -6.88
CA ASP A 25 3.83 -25.70 -7.36
C ASP A 25 2.36 -25.36 -7.73
N ASP A 26 1.39 -26.05 -7.11
CA ASP A 26 -0.03 -25.77 -7.27
C ASP A 26 -0.66 -25.34 -5.92
N PRO A 27 -1.01 -24.05 -5.76
CA PRO A 27 -1.59 -23.56 -4.52
C PRO A 27 -2.96 -24.16 -4.18
N ALA A 28 -3.67 -24.75 -5.15
CA ALA A 28 -4.94 -25.44 -4.91
C ALA A 28 -4.76 -26.71 -4.06
N ASN A 29 -3.55 -27.28 -4.03
CA ASN A 29 -3.23 -28.48 -3.26
C ASN A 29 -2.92 -28.18 -1.78
N ILE A 30 -2.65 -26.92 -1.41
CA ILE A 30 -2.22 -26.56 -0.04
C ILE A 30 -3.20 -27.00 1.03
N VAL A 31 -4.48 -26.65 0.88
CA VAL A 31 -5.53 -26.99 1.87
C VAL A 31 -5.75 -28.50 1.96
N PRO A 32 -6.06 -29.22 0.86
CA PRO A 32 -6.32 -30.66 0.94
C PRO A 32 -5.09 -31.49 1.37
N ASP A 33 -3.88 -31.00 1.16
CA ASP A 33 -2.66 -31.69 1.61
C ASP A 33 -2.35 -31.37 3.08
N ALA A 34 -2.54 -30.13 3.54
CA ALA A 34 -2.42 -29.75 4.95
C ALA A 34 -3.51 -30.39 5.86
N GLU A 35 -4.62 -30.86 5.29
CA GLU A 35 -5.61 -31.68 6.01
C GLU A 35 -5.11 -33.10 6.27
N LYS A 36 -4.24 -33.63 5.40
CA LYS A 36 -3.74 -35.02 5.45
C LYS A 36 -2.37 -35.13 6.10
N ASP A 37 -1.57 -34.06 6.02
CA ASP A 37 -0.19 -34.01 6.48
C ASP A 37 0.04 -32.80 7.40
N GLU A 38 0.21 -33.07 8.69
CA GLU A 38 0.48 -32.05 9.72
C GLU A 38 1.77 -31.28 9.43
N SER A 39 2.77 -31.89 8.77
CA SER A 39 4.02 -31.20 8.45
C SER A 39 3.85 -30.13 7.36
N ILE A 40 2.87 -30.28 6.46
CA ILE A 40 2.50 -29.24 5.48
C ILE A 40 1.77 -28.10 6.19
N ARG A 41 0.92 -28.40 7.17
CA ARG A 41 0.25 -27.39 8.00
C ARG A 41 1.26 -26.57 8.82
N ASP A 42 2.21 -27.23 9.47
CA ASP A 42 3.29 -26.57 10.19
C ASP A 42 4.12 -25.67 9.26
N LEU A 43 4.41 -26.14 8.04
CA LEU A 43 5.12 -25.34 7.05
C LEU A 43 4.30 -24.13 6.57
N CYS A 44 2.97 -24.26 6.47
CA CYS A 44 2.08 -23.13 6.20
C CYS A 44 2.09 -22.11 7.36
N ALA A 45 2.11 -22.57 8.61
CA ALA A 45 2.23 -21.70 9.78
C ALA A 45 3.59 -20.97 9.77
N ASP A 46 4.68 -21.69 9.55
CA ASP A 46 6.03 -21.11 9.40
C ASP A 46 6.06 -20.08 8.26
N LEU A 47 5.44 -20.38 7.11
CA LEU A 47 5.37 -19.45 5.99
C LEU A 47 4.56 -18.22 6.34
N PHE A 48 3.41 -18.39 7.00
CA PHE A 48 2.56 -17.29 7.42
C PHE A 48 3.31 -16.34 8.37
N PHE A 49 3.98 -16.88 9.39
CA PHE A 49 4.75 -16.07 10.33
C PHE A 49 5.98 -15.44 9.68
N THR A 50 6.74 -16.20 8.88
CA THR A 50 7.89 -15.63 8.17
C THR A 50 7.48 -14.57 7.16
N ALA A 51 6.34 -14.74 6.47
CA ALA A 51 5.77 -13.69 5.63
C ALA A 51 5.34 -12.49 6.47
N HIS A 52 4.71 -12.66 7.64
CA HIS A 52 4.38 -11.54 8.52
C HIS A 52 5.61 -10.75 9.00
N PHE A 53 6.74 -11.42 9.25
CA PHE A 53 7.99 -10.76 9.64
C PHE A 53 8.82 -10.23 8.48
N ALA A 54 8.73 -10.87 7.30
CA ALA A 54 9.36 -10.42 6.07
C ALA A 54 8.52 -9.37 5.33
N ASP A 55 7.25 -9.21 5.71
CA ASP A 55 6.40 -8.12 5.25
C ASP A 55 7.16 -6.83 5.56
N PRO A 56 7.55 -6.08 4.53
CA PRO A 56 8.33 -4.88 4.74
C PRO A 56 7.59 -3.90 5.67
N PRO A 57 8.25 -2.84 6.19
CA PRO A 57 7.79 -2.01 7.32
C PRO A 57 6.42 -1.31 7.25
N SER A 58 5.58 -1.60 6.26
CA SER A 58 4.16 -1.23 6.15
C SER A 58 3.41 -1.36 7.49
N ALA A 59 3.75 -2.36 8.30
CA ALA A 59 3.10 -2.62 9.59
C ALA A 59 3.72 -1.91 10.81
N ARG A 60 4.94 -1.36 10.74
CA ARG A 60 5.70 -1.00 11.98
C ARG A 60 6.41 0.34 12.00
N GLY A 61 6.38 1.14 10.93
CA GLY A 61 7.07 2.43 10.93
C GLY A 61 6.43 3.51 10.07
N PRO A 62 6.53 4.79 10.50
CA PRO A 62 6.05 5.93 9.72
C PRO A 62 6.81 6.12 8.39
N ASP A 63 8.05 5.61 8.26
CA ASP A 63 9.01 6.26 7.37
C ASP A 63 9.21 5.64 5.98
N THR A 64 8.81 4.39 5.70
CA THR A 64 9.09 3.82 4.37
C THR A 64 8.02 2.89 3.82
N LEU A 65 7.39 3.33 2.73
CA LEU A 65 6.51 2.50 1.88
C LEU A 65 7.28 1.76 0.76
N THR A 66 8.60 1.75 0.88
CA THR A 66 9.50 1.18 -0.12
C THR A 66 10.71 0.53 0.53
N ALA A 67 11.23 -0.55 -0.05
CA ALA A 67 12.49 -1.15 0.37
C ALA A 67 13.25 -1.73 -0.82
N PRO A 68 14.60 -1.58 -0.87
CA PRO A 68 15.40 -2.23 -1.89
C PRO A 68 15.42 -3.75 -1.69
N ALA A 69 15.20 -4.52 -2.74
CA ALA A 69 15.11 -5.98 -2.68
C ALA A 69 15.73 -6.67 -3.90
N ASP A 70 16.11 -7.94 -3.74
CA ASP A 70 16.53 -8.77 -4.87
C ASP A 70 15.36 -9.08 -5.81
N PRO A 71 15.56 -9.01 -7.14
CA PRO A 71 14.52 -9.40 -8.10
C PRO A 71 13.97 -10.82 -7.90
N VAL A 72 14.75 -11.76 -7.36
CA VAL A 72 14.28 -13.12 -7.01
C VAL A 72 13.27 -13.04 -5.87
N PHE A 73 13.58 -12.31 -4.81
CA PHE A 73 12.66 -12.09 -3.68
C PHE A 73 11.37 -11.39 -4.14
N ILE A 74 11.49 -10.33 -4.95
CA ILE A 74 10.32 -9.60 -5.48
C ILE A 74 9.36 -10.55 -6.20
N ARG A 75 9.87 -11.42 -7.08
CA ARG A 75 9.02 -12.38 -7.81
C ARG A 75 8.34 -13.36 -6.87
N ALA A 76 9.10 -13.98 -5.97
CA ALA A 76 8.58 -14.95 -5.01
C ALA A 76 7.52 -14.32 -4.08
N TRP A 77 7.76 -13.10 -3.61
CA TRP A 77 6.81 -12.37 -2.76
C TRP A 77 5.50 -12.07 -3.49
N ARG A 78 5.58 -11.63 -4.75
CA ARG A 78 4.37 -11.32 -5.54
C ARG A 78 3.59 -12.56 -5.95
N GLU A 79 4.27 -13.68 -6.18
CA GLU A 79 3.63 -14.99 -6.36
C GLU A 79 2.92 -15.43 -5.08
N TYR A 80 3.58 -15.29 -3.93
CA TYR A 80 2.96 -15.59 -2.64
C TYR A 80 1.70 -14.75 -2.38
N GLU A 81 1.79 -13.43 -2.53
CA GLU A 81 0.64 -12.52 -2.35
C GLU A 81 -0.54 -12.84 -3.28
N ALA A 82 -0.26 -13.25 -4.52
CA ALA A 82 -1.28 -13.47 -5.53
C ALA A 82 -1.99 -14.81 -5.33
N ASP A 83 -1.21 -15.87 -5.10
CA ASP A 83 -1.70 -17.24 -5.32
C ASP A 83 -1.64 -18.09 -4.05
N TYR A 84 -0.72 -17.83 -3.12
CA TYR A 84 -0.47 -18.69 -1.96
C TYR A 84 -0.99 -18.14 -0.63
N ALA A 85 -1.06 -16.82 -0.44
CA ALA A 85 -1.40 -16.22 0.85
C ALA A 85 -2.78 -16.66 1.37
N GLY A 86 -3.79 -16.74 0.51
CA GLY A 86 -5.15 -17.18 0.86
C GLY A 86 -5.21 -18.66 1.28
N PRO A 87 -4.72 -19.60 0.45
CA PRO A 87 -4.63 -21.01 0.82
C PRO A 87 -3.79 -21.28 2.08
N VAL A 88 -2.65 -20.59 2.24
CA VAL A 88 -1.80 -20.68 3.44
C VAL A 88 -2.57 -20.23 4.68
N PHE A 89 -3.24 -19.08 4.62
CA PHE A 89 -4.08 -18.61 5.72
C PHE A 89 -5.19 -19.62 6.05
N THR A 90 -5.84 -20.18 5.04
CA THR A 90 -6.90 -21.18 5.22
C THR A 90 -6.37 -22.47 5.84
N ALA A 91 -5.18 -22.93 5.45
CA ALA A 91 -4.56 -24.12 6.04
C ALA A 91 -4.20 -23.93 7.52
N VAL A 92 -3.82 -22.72 7.93
CA VAL A 92 -3.43 -22.40 9.32
C VAL A 92 -4.64 -22.10 10.20
N PHE A 93 -5.64 -21.39 9.67
CA PHE A 93 -6.78 -20.85 10.43
C PHE A 93 -8.14 -21.37 9.95
N GLY A 94 -8.18 -22.48 9.19
CA GLY A 94 -9.39 -23.01 8.55
C GLY A 94 -10.56 -23.22 9.51
N ASP A 95 -10.30 -23.60 10.76
CA ASP A 95 -11.34 -23.74 11.79
C ASP A 95 -11.99 -22.40 12.18
N LEU A 96 -11.33 -21.28 11.90
CA LEU A 96 -11.83 -19.91 12.06
C LEU A 96 -12.42 -19.34 10.75
N SER A 97 -12.20 -19.99 9.62
CA SER A 97 -12.59 -19.48 8.29
C SER A 97 -14.11 -19.40 8.09
N GLY A 98 -14.89 -20.21 8.83
CA GLY A 98 -16.35 -20.14 8.85
C GLY A 98 -16.93 -18.82 9.41
N LEU A 99 -16.09 -17.96 9.99
CA LEU A 99 -16.45 -16.61 10.43
C LEU A 99 -16.23 -15.53 9.35
N VAL A 100 -15.54 -15.87 8.25
CA VAL A 100 -15.20 -14.94 7.17
C VAL A 100 -16.04 -15.32 5.94
N GLY A 101 -17.20 -14.69 5.78
CA GLY A 101 -18.15 -15.02 4.71
C GLY A 101 -17.56 -14.89 3.29
N GLU A 102 -18.08 -15.70 2.36
CA GLU A 102 -17.71 -15.62 0.94
C GLU A 102 -18.21 -14.31 0.31
N ASP A 103 -17.34 -13.30 0.22
CA ASP A 103 -17.79 -11.94 -0.14
C ASP A 103 -17.99 -11.67 -1.66
N HIS A 104 -17.62 -12.49 -2.65
CA HIS A 104 -17.71 -12.16 -4.11
C HIS A 104 -17.24 -10.77 -4.68
N ARG A 105 -16.84 -9.75 -3.90
CA ARG A 105 -16.33 -8.47 -4.45
C ARG A 105 -14.94 -8.59 -5.05
N THR A 106 -14.54 -7.61 -5.86
CA THR A 106 -13.18 -7.57 -6.43
C THR A 106 -12.14 -7.35 -5.32
N LEU A 107 -10.92 -7.87 -5.49
CA LEU A 107 -9.82 -7.71 -4.52
C LEU A 107 -9.61 -6.23 -4.07
N PRO A 108 -9.64 -5.23 -4.98
CA PRO A 108 -9.58 -3.82 -4.57
C PRO A 108 -10.76 -3.36 -3.70
N ASP A 109 -11.98 -3.83 -3.98
CA ASP A 109 -13.17 -3.42 -3.22
C ASP A 109 -13.16 -4.06 -1.82
N ARG A 110 -12.80 -5.34 -1.71
CA ARG A 110 -12.63 -6.02 -0.41
C ARG A 110 -11.58 -5.33 0.47
N ARG A 111 -10.45 -4.96 -0.13
CA ARG A 111 -9.38 -4.25 0.59
C ARG A 111 -9.85 -2.88 1.05
N TRP A 112 -10.69 -2.20 0.26
CA TRP A 112 -11.25 -0.91 0.63
C TRP A 112 -12.18 -1.02 1.83
N ASP A 113 -13.15 -1.93 1.79
CA ASP A 113 -14.11 -2.09 2.88
C ASP A 113 -13.43 -2.50 4.20
N ALA A 114 -12.51 -3.46 4.14
CA ALA A 114 -11.73 -3.86 5.31
C ALA A 114 -10.89 -2.70 5.87
N ALA A 115 -10.18 -1.97 5.00
CA ALA A 115 -9.40 -0.81 5.41
C ALA A 115 -10.27 0.32 5.99
N ASP A 116 -11.50 0.48 5.50
CA ASP A 116 -12.45 1.48 5.98
C ASP A 116 -13.06 1.10 7.33
N ASP A 117 -13.31 -0.19 7.56
CA ASP A 117 -13.77 -0.72 8.83
C ASP A 117 -12.69 -0.59 9.93
N ASP A 118 -11.46 -1.00 9.63
CA ASP A 118 -10.32 -0.84 10.54
C ASP A 118 -10.06 0.64 10.85
N ALA A 119 -10.12 1.49 9.82
CA ALA A 119 -9.94 2.93 9.96
C ALA A 119 -11.04 3.58 10.82
N ARG A 120 -12.28 3.10 10.69
CA ARG A 120 -13.42 3.56 11.49
C ARG A 120 -13.25 3.19 12.96
N GLU A 121 -12.78 1.97 13.25
CA GLU A 121 -12.48 1.56 14.63
C GLU A 121 -11.36 2.41 15.23
N ALA A 122 -10.24 2.54 14.52
CA ALA A 122 -9.08 3.31 14.97
C ALA A 122 -9.43 4.80 15.18
N SER A 123 -10.15 5.42 14.24
CA SER A 123 -10.56 6.82 14.37
C SER A 123 -11.53 7.00 15.54
N SER A 124 -12.49 6.08 15.70
CA SER A 124 -13.46 6.13 16.81
C SER A 124 -12.77 6.01 18.18
N GLY A 125 -11.73 5.17 18.29
CA GLY A 125 -10.95 5.03 19.51
C GLY A 125 -10.24 6.33 19.92
N ILE A 126 -9.67 7.05 18.95
CA ILE A 126 -9.03 8.35 19.20
C ILE A 126 -10.07 9.40 19.62
N GLU A 127 -11.21 9.48 18.92
CA GLU A 127 -12.28 10.43 19.28
C GLU A 127 -12.86 10.14 20.67
N GLN A 128 -13.04 8.86 21.02
CA GLN A 128 -13.48 8.47 22.36
C GLN A 128 -12.45 8.84 23.43
N ALA A 129 -11.15 8.69 23.15
CA ALA A 129 -10.10 9.11 24.07
C ALA A 129 -10.10 10.64 24.29
N MET A 130 -10.31 11.42 23.23
CA MET A 130 -10.42 12.88 23.32
C MET A 130 -11.68 13.29 24.12
N SER A 131 -12.83 12.69 23.82
CA SER A 131 -14.07 12.93 24.57
C SER A 131 -13.91 12.58 26.05
N PHE A 132 -13.29 11.43 26.36
CA PHE A 132 -13.01 11.02 27.73
C PHE A 132 -12.10 12.02 28.44
N ALA A 133 -11.05 12.51 27.77
CA ALA A 133 -10.17 13.52 28.32
C ALA A 133 -10.92 14.82 28.66
N GLN A 134 -11.80 15.26 27.76
CA GLN A 134 -12.66 16.43 27.98
C GLN A 134 -13.58 16.24 29.19
N ASP A 135 -14.32 15.13 29.26
CA ASP A 135 -15.22 14.82 30.38
C ASP A 135 -14.48 14.81 31.74
N ASN A 136 -13.22 14.36 31.75
CA ASN A 136 -12.40 14.36 32.97
C ASN A 136 -11.94 15.76 33.39
N ILE A 137 -11.66 16.65 32.46
CA ILE A 137 -11.35 18.06 32.77
C ILE A 137 -12.58 18.79 33.30
N GLU A 138 -13.77 18.53 32.75
CA GLU A 138 -14.99 19.22 33.16
C GLU A 138 -15.44 18.82 34.59
N GLN A 139 -15.01 17.66 35.09
CA GLN A 139 -15.28 17.22 36.47
C GLN A 139 -14.32 17.88 37.48
N GLU A 140 -14.66 19.09 37.93
CA GLU A 140 -13.93 19.92 38.93
C GLU A 140 -13.38 19.13 40.14
N HIS A 141 -14.13 18.14 40.65
CA HIS A 141 -13.72 17.37 41.84
C HIS A 141 -12.46 16.53 41.62
N ARG A 142 -12.08 16.22 40.38
CA ARG A 142 -10.87 15.45 40.04
C ARG A 142 -9.62 16.32 39.94
N HIS A 143 -9.76 17.65 39.89
CA HIS A 143 -8.63 18.58 39.70
C HIS A 143 -7.59 18.48 40.81
N SER A 144 -8.04 18.24 42.05
CA SER A 144 -7.15 18.05 43.20
C SER A 144 -6.31 16.76 43.17
N SER A 145 -6.62 15.83 42.26
CA SER A 145 -5.92 14.53 42.14
C SER A 145 -4.90 14.49 41.00
N PHE A 146 -4.86 15.50 40.14
CA PHE A 146 -3.93 15.57 39.02
C PHE A 146 -2.63 16.27 39.42
N GLN A 147 -1.54 15.95 38.72
CA GLN A 147 -0.29 16.68 38.83
C GLN A 147 -0.48 18.12 38.34
N GLU A 148 0.29 19.05 38.91
CA GLU A 148 0.33 20.45 38.46
C GLU A 148 0.68 20.49 36.96
N GLY A 149 -0.05 21.31 36.18
CA GLY A 149 0.12 21.44 34.73
C GLY A 149 -0.62 20.40 33.88
N PHE A 150 -1.05 19.26 34.43
CA PHE A 150 -1.71 18.20 33.65
C PHE A 150 -3.00 18.67 32.97
N VAL A 151 -3.86 19.40 33.68
CA VAL A 151 -5.12 19.92 33.14
C VAL A 151 -4.87 20.93 32.01
N GLU A 152 -3.83 21.74 32.14
CA GLU A 152 -3.44 22.72 31.12
C GLU A 152 -2.95 22.01 29.84
N GLU A 153 -2.06 21.02 29.97
CA GLU A 153 -1.57 20.21 28.85
C GLU A 153 -2.69 19.50 28.09
N VAL A 154 -3.62 18.85 28.81
CA VAL A 154 -4.76 18.17 28.18
C VAL A 154 -5.70 19.19 27.50
N THR A 155 -5.93 20.35 28.12
CA THR A 155 -6.73 21.43 27.52
C THR A 155 -6.09 21.96 26.23
N GLU A 156 -4.77 22.15 26.21
CA GLU A 156 -4.03 22.55 25.01
C GLU A 156 -4.11 21.47 23.92
N GLY A 157 -3.97 20.19 24.29
CA GLY A 157 -4.13 19.06 23.39
C GLY A 157 -5.51 19.00 22.75
N LEU A 158 -6.58 19.16 23.53
CA LEU A 158 -7.96 19.20 23.03
C LEU A 158 -8.20 20.38 22.08
N LYS A 159 -7.68 21.58 22.41
CA LYS A 159 -7.76 22.74 21.51
C LYS A 159 -7.01 22.51 20.20
N ALA A 160 -5.84 21.87 20.26
CA ALA A 160 -5.07 21.52 19.07
C ALA A 160 -5.82 20.48 18.20
N TRP A 161 -6.45 19.49 18.84
CA TRP A 161 -7.29 18.49 18.17
C TRP A 161 -8.49 19.14 17.49
N ASP A 162 -9.25 19.97 18.20
CA ASP A 162 -10.41 20.67 17.66
C ASP A 162 -10.02 21.56 16.47
N LYS A 163 -8.91 22.29 16.58
CA LYS A 163 -8.37 23.07 15.47
C LYS A 163 -8.04 22.21 14.25
N LEU A 164 -7.37 21.08 14.46
CA LEU A 164 -7.02 20.17 13.37
C LEU A 164 -8.29 19.61 12.71
N HIS A 165 -9.21 19.07 13.50
CA HIS A 165 -10.41 18.40 13.01
C HIS A 165 -11.41 19.38 12.38
N SER A 166 -11.79 20.45 13.09
CA SER A 166 -12.87 21.36 12.67
C SER A 166 -12.43 22.41 11.64
N GLU A 167 -11.24 23.01 11.79
CA GLU A 167 -10.80 24.10 10.89
C GLU A 167 -10.20 23.56 9.59
N THR A 168 -9.44 22.46 9.66
CA THR A 168 -8.73 21.95 8.48
C THR A 168 -9.47 20.84 7.74
N ARG A 169 -10.62 20.40 8.25
CA ARG A 169 -11.37 19.22 7.77
C ARG A 169 -10.49 17.97 7.73
N PHE A 170 -9.72 17.77 8.80
CA PHE A 170 -8.79 16.65 8.90
C PHE A 170 -9.55 15.32 9.00
N ASP A 171 -9.56 14.57 7.91
CA ASP A 171 -10.25 13.29 7.77
C ASP A 171 -9.39 12.14 8.33
N LEU A 172 -9.45 11.93 9.64
CA LEU A 172 -8.66 10.91 10.34
C LEU A 172 -8.97 9.48 9.83
N ARG A 173 -10.26 9.15 9.65
CA ARG A 173 -10.70 7.85 9.11
C ARG A 173 -10.13 7.64 7.71
N GLY A 174 -10.29 8.60 6.81
CA GLY A 174 -9.76 8.45 5.47
C GLY A 174 -8.23 8.39 5.44
N ILE A 175 -7.52 9.08 6.35
CA ILE A 175 -6.06 8.94 6.48
C ILE A 175 -5.67 7.50 6.82
N PHE A 176 -6.30 6.90 7.83
CA PHE A 176 -6.01 5.50 8.20
C PHE A 176 -6.36 4.54 7.07
N ARG A 177 -7.53 4.71 6.45
CA ARG A 177 -7.96 3.88 5.32
C ARG A 177 -6.98 3.98 4.15
N ARG A 178 -6.68 5.20 3.70
CA ARG A 178 -5.76 5.44 2.58
C ARG A 178 -4.35 4.94 2.88
N ARG A 179 -3.89 5.05 4.12
CA ARG A 179 -2.60 4.48 4.56
C ARG A 179 -2.58 2.96 4.43
N ALA A 180 -3.64 2.28 4.87
CA ALA A 180 -3.76 0.82 4.75
C ALA A 180 -3.87 0.34 3.28
N LEU A 181 -4.38 1.18 2.39
CA LEU A 181 -4.57 0.85 0.98
C LEU A 181 -3.33 1.01 0.10
N ILE A 182 -2.33 1.78 0.54
CA ILE A 182 -1.14 2.01 -0.28
C ILE A 182 -0.34 0.72 -0.41
N PRO A 183 -0.03 0.29 -1.65
CA PRO A 183 0.77 -0.90 -1.83
C PRO A 183 2.22 -0.66 -1.44
N PHE A 184 2.79 -1.55 -0.64
CA PHE A 184 4.22 -1.57 -0.41
C PHE A 184 4.99 -1.88 -1.70
N VAL A 185 6.02 -1.10 -2.01
CA VAL A 185 6.81 -1.23 -3.24
C VAL A 185 8.20 -1.78 -2.95
N LEU A 186 8.50 -2.97 -3.50
CA LEU A 186 9.84 -3.52 -3.45
C LEU A 186 10.65 -2.97 -4.62
N ILE A 187 11.77 -2.33 -4.37
CA ILE A 187 12.53 -1.64 -5.42
C ILE A 187 13.71 -2.51 -5.82
N PRO A 188 13.84 -2.92 -7.09
CA PRO A 188 14.99 -3.70 -7.53
C PRO A 188 16.29 -3.00 -7.14
N ARG A 189 17.26 -3.72 -6.57
CA ARG A 189 18.54 -3.11 -6.15
C ARG A 189 19.24 -2.33 -7.27
N SER A 190 19.14 -2.79 -8.53
CA SER A 190 19.71 -2.08 -9.68
C SER A 190 19.08 -0.70 -9.91
N VAL A 191 17.79 -0.56 -9.57
CA VAL A 191 17.05 0.70 -9.59
C VAL A 191 17.42 1.54 -8.38
N ALA A 192 17.34 0.98 -7.18
CA ALA A 192 17.65 1.68 -5.93
C ALA A 192 19.09 2.22 -5.91
N ALA A 193 20.07 1.47 -6.43
CA ALA A 193 21.47 1.88 -6.46
C ALA A 193 21.72 3.14 -7.32
N LYS A 194 20.83 3.47 -8.27
CA LYS A 194 20.92 4.70 -9.08
C LYS A 194 20.43 5.94 -8.32
N TYR A 195 19.73 5.76 -7.21
CA TYR A 195 19.14 6.84 -6.41
C TYR A 195 19.76 6.82 -5.01
N GLY A 196 20.79 7.63 -4.79
CA GLY A 196 21.39 7.82 -3.46
C GLY A 196 20.71 8.92 -2.65
N ASP A 197 20.93 8.92 -1.33
CA ASP A 197 20.36 9.87 -0.35
C ASP A 197 20.54 11.37 -0.68
N LYS A 198 21.44 11.70 -1.62
CA LYS A 198 21.75 13.08 -2.02
C LYS A 198 20.85 13.61 -3.12
N ASP A 199 20.08 12.77 -3.79
CA ASP A 199 19.24 13.21 -4.91
C ASP A 199 17.84 13.61 -4.41
N ARG A 200 17.67 14.91 -4.12
CA ARG A 200 16.40 15.48 -3.63
C ARG A 200 15.21 15.26 -4.57
N GLN A 201 15.47 14.89 -5.83
CA GLN A 201 14.46 14.54 -6.84
C GLN A 201 14.56 13.08 -7.27
N SER A 202 14.92 12.18 -6.35
CA SER A 202 14.96 10.75 -6.62
C SER A 202 13.56 10.18 -6.91
N LEU A 203 13.53 9.07 -7.66
CA LEU A 203 12.33 8.27 -7.86
C LEU A 203 11.64 7.91 -6.53
N LEU A 204 12.44 7.65 -5.49
CA LEU A 204 11.98 7.25 -4.17
C LEU A 204 11.25 8.38 -3.45
N THR A 205 11.84 9.59 -3.49
CA THR A 205 11.25 10.79 -2.91
C THR A 205 9.91 11.10 -3.58
N ASN A 206 9.85 11.03 -4.92
CA ASN A 206 8.60 11.28 -5.65
C ASN A 206 7.54 10.23 -5.32
N LEU A 207 7.93 8.96 -5.17
CA LEU A 207 7.01 7.89 -4.78
C LEU A 207 6.45 8.09 -3.37
N GLN A 208 7.30 8.45 -2.40
CA GLN A 208 6.86 8.77 -1.04
C GLN A 208 5.91 9.98 -1.05
N GLN A 209 6.24 11.05 -1.77
CA GLN A 209 5.37 12.22 -1.89
C GLN A 209 4.02 11.89 -2.56
N ALA A 210 4.02 11.00 -3.57
CA ALA A 210 2.78 10.54 -4.21
C ALA A 210 1.89 9.78 -3.23
N HIS A 211 2.50 8.94 -2.39
CA HIS A 211 1.82 8.21 -1.32
C HIS A 211 1.28 9.15 -0.24
N ASP A 212 2.09 10.07 0.27
CA ASP A 212 1.67 11.02 1.29
C ASP A 212 0.53 11.91 0.79
N ALA A 213 0.63 12.41 -0.46
CA ALA A 213 -0.44 13.16 -1.09
C ALA A 213 -1.74 12.35 -1.17
N PHE A 214 -1.67 11.04 -1.39
CA PHE A 214 -2.84 10.18 -1.33
C PHE A 214 -3.37 10.05 0.10
N VAL A 215 -2.52 9.68 1.07
CA VAL A 215 -2.91 9.54 2.50
C VAL A 215 -3.64 10.78 3.00
N PHE A 216 -3.08 11.96 2.76
CA PHE A 216 -3.61 13.24 3.23
C PHE A 216 -4.79 13.79 2.40
N GLY A 217 -5.39 12.99 1.52
CA GLY A 217 -6.61 13.39 0.80
C GLY A 217 -6.35 14.45 -0.28
N VAL A 218 -5.16 14.43 -0.91
CA VAL A 218 -4.79 15.31 -2.03
C VAL A 218 -4.66 14.48 -3.33
N PRO A 219 -5.77 13.89 -3.82
CA PRO A 219 -5.75 12.90 -4.91
C PRO A 219 -5.14 13.43 -6.21
N HIS A 220 -5.40 14.71 -6.52
CA HIS A 220 -4.89 15.36 -7.72
C HIS A 220 -3.36 15.45 -7.72
N ALA A 221 -2.76 15.80 -6.59
CA ALA A 221 -1.30 15.87 -6.45
C ALA A 221 -0.68 14.46 -6.55
N SER A 222 -1.30 13.47 -5.89
CA SER A 222 -0.87 12.08 -5.98
C SER A 222 -0.84 11.59 -7.43
N ILE A 223 -1.93 11.77 -8.19
CA ILE A 223 -2.03 11.37 -9.60
C ILE A 223 -0.96 12.07 -10.47
N ALA A 224 -0.73 13.37 -10.26
CA ALA A 224 0.29 14.12 -10.99
C ALA A 224 1.69 13.56 -10.73
N MET A 225 2.01 13.24 -9.48
CA MET A 225 3.28 12.62 -9.10
C MET A 225 3.41 11.20 -9.67
N MET A 226 2.36 10.38 -9.62
CA MET A 226 2.34 9.05 -10.23
C MET A 226 2.66 9.08 -11.73
N ARG A 227 2.16 10.09 -12.47
CA ARG A 227 2.51 10.30 -13.88
C ARG A 227 3.99 10.62 -14.06
N SER A 228 4.55 11.49 -13.23
CA SER A 228 5.98 11.84 -13.26
C SER A 228 6.87 10.62 -12.99
N ILE A 229 6.52 9.82 -11.98
CA ILE A 229 7.20 8.57 -11.64
C ILE A 229 7.14 7.59 -12.81
N MET A 230 5.97 7.37 -13.41
CA MET A 230 5.81 6.49 -14.58
C MET A 230 6.71 6.93 -15.74
N GLU A 231 6.75 8.24 -16.04
CA GLU A 231 7.59 8.80 -17.09
C GLU A 231 9.09 8.56 -16.81
N ALA A 232 9.53 8.84 -15.58
CA ALA A 232 10.91 8.60 -15.15
C ALA A 232 11.28 7.11 -15.26
N VAL A 233 10.42 6.20 -14.79
CA VAL A 233 10.69 4.76 -14.83
C VAL A 233 10.80 4.25 -16.27
N LEU A 234 9.87 4.65 -17.14
CA LEU A 234 9.90 4.27 -18.54
C LEU A 234 11.16 4.76 -19.25
N ARG A 235 11.59 6.00 -18.98
CA ARG A 235 12.79 6.61 -19.57
C ARG A 235 14.07 5.96 -19.05
N ASP A 236 14.20 5.90 -17.72
CA ASP A 236 15.50 5.70 -17.07
C ASP A 236 15.82 4.22 -16.83
N HIS A 237 14.80 3.36 -16.74
CA HIS A 237 14.99 1.92 -16.49
C HIS A 237 14.47 1.02 -17.61
N TYR A 238 13.43 1.44 -18.35
CA TYR A 238 12.99 0.70 -19.53
C TYR A 238 13.56 1.23 -20.85
N ARG A 239 14.26 2.38 -20.83
CA ARG A 239 14.85 3.02 -22.02
C ARG A 239 13.84 3.25 -23.14
N ALA A 240 12.57 3.46 -22.77
CA ALA A 240 11.51 3.75 -23.72
C ALA A 240 11.81 5.10 -24.41
N SER A 241 11.66 5.11 -25.72
CA SER A 241 11.84 6.28 -26.58
C SER A 241 10.49 6.94 -26.87
N GLY A 242 10.52 8.25 -27.03
CA GLY A 242 9.35 9.02 -27.38
C GLY A 242 9.48 10.45 -26.89
N VAL A 243 8.98 11.39 -27.68
CA VAL A 243 8.91 12.81 -27.29
C VAL A 243 7.86 13.08 -26.20
N ASN A 244 6.99 12.11 -25.92
CA ASN A 244 5.95 12.21 -24.93
C ASN A 244 5.59 10.84 -24.34
N LEU A 245 4.89 10.87 -23.20
CA LEU A 245 4.50 9.69 -22.45
C LEU A 245 3.64 8.69 -23.26
N LYS A 246 2.78 9.16 -24.18
CA LYS A 246 2.00 8.28 -25.07
C LYS A 246 2.92 7.48 -25.99
N ALA A 247 3.94 8.13 -26.56
CA ALA A 247 4.92 7.48 -27.42
C ALA A 247 5.78 6.48 -26.62
N MET A 248 6.20 6.85 -25.40
CA MET A 248 6.98 5.96 -24.53
C MET A 248 6.23 4.68 -24.14
N ILE A 249 4.95 4.79 -23.74
CA ILE A 249 4.11 3.63 -23.42
C ILE A 249 3.95 2.72 -24.66
N ASN A 250 3.93 3.31 -25.86
CA ASN A 250 3.75 2.59 -27.11
C ASN A 250 5.07 2.11 -27.75
N ASP A 251 6.24 2.38 -27.16
CA ASP A 251 7.52 1.90 -27.67
C ASP A 251 7.46 0.37 -27.86
N ARG A 252 7.98 -0.11 -28.99
CA ARG A 252 8.05 -1.54 -29.32
C ARG A 252 9.07 -2.28 -28.47
N ARG A 253 10.08 -1.58 -27.97
CA ARG A 253 11.14 -2.12 -27.10
C ARG A 253 10.68 -2.24 -25.65
N PHE A 254 9.65 -1.49 -25.26
CA PHE A 254 9.06 -1.58 -23.94
C PHE A 254 8.15 -2.81 -23.84
N SER A 255 8.56 -3.75 -23.00
CA SER A 255 7.78 -4.93 -22.61
C SER A 255 7.27 -4.73 -21.18
N PRO A 256 5.99 -4.36 -20.99
CA PRO A 256 5.45 -4.10 -19.67
C PRO A 256 5.27 -5.39 -18.85
N PRO A 257 5.39 -5.31 -17.51
CA PRO A 257 4.87 -6.32 -16.60
C PRO A 257 3.37 -6.58 -16.83
N ARG A 258 2.90 -7.81 -16.54
CA ARG A 258 1.51 -8.26 -16.81
C ARG A 258 0.45 -7.30 -16.25
N THR A 259 0.62 -6.87 -15.00
CA THR A 259 -0.30 -5.97 -14.28
C THR A 259 -0.09 -4.49 -14.62
N ALA A 260 1.05 -4.12 -15.22
CA ALA A 260 1.37 -2.78 -15.70
C ALA A 260 1.30 -2.68 -17.23
N ASN A 261 0.31 -3.34 -17.84
CA ASN A 261 0.16 -3.38 -19.29
C ASN A 261 -0.11 -1.98 -19.91
N LYS A 262 0.04 -1.86 -21.23
CA LYS A 262 -0.10 -0.58 -21.95
C LYS A 262 -1.46 0.09 -21.72
N ALA A 263 -2.54 -0.67 -21.59
CA ALA A 263 -3.87 -0.12 -21.34
C ALA A 263 -3.94 0.55 -19.95
N ALA A 264 -3.43 -0.11 -18.91
CA ALA A 264 -3.35 0.44 -17.56
C ALA A 264 -2.47 1.70 -17.49
N LEU A 265 -1.32 1.72 -18.17
CA LEU A 265 -0.44 2.88 -18.24
C LEU A 265 -1.09 4.05 -18.99
N HIS A 266 -1.81 3.78 -20.09
CA HIS A 266 -2.59 4.81 -20.78
C HIS A 266 -3.72 5.35 -19.90
N ARG A 267 -4.34 4.51 -19.07
CA ARG A 267 -5.36 4.94 -18.11
C ARG A 267 -4.79 5.92 -17.08
N LEU A 268 -3.64 5.60 -16.47
CA LEU A 268 -2.92 6.53 -15.59
C LEU A 268 -2.60 7.84 -16.30
N ARG A 269 -2.05 7.77 -17.53
CA ARG A 269 -1.73 8.96 -18.34
C ARG A 269 -2.95 9.83 -18.60
N MET A 270 -4.08 9.24 -18.96
CA MET A 270 -5.31 9.97 -19.27
C MET A 270 -5.90 10.63 -18.03
N LEU A 271 -5.97 9.92 -16.90
CA LEU A 271 -6.40 10.47 -15.63
C LEU A 271 -5.48 11.61 -15.18
N ALA A 272 -4.17 11.44 -15.24
CA ALA A 272 -3.26 12.50 -14.84
C ALA A 272 -3.32 13.73 -15.76
N ASN A 273 -3.51 13.53 -17.07
CA ASN A 273 -3.67 14.64 -17.99
C ASN A 273 -4.95 15.44 -17.71
N SER A 274 -6.06 14.81 -17.29
CA SER A 274 -7.25 15.60 -16.95
C SER A 274 -7.06 16.44 -15.70
N VAL A 275 -6.39 15.88 -14.68
CA VAL A 275 -6.07 16.53 -13.42
C VAL A 275 -5.15 17.72 -13.64
N LEU A 276 -4.19 17.60 -14.54
CA LEU A 276 -3.28 18.69 -14.88
C LEU A 276 -3.91 19.75 -15.80
N HIS A 277 -5.02 19.41 -16.47
CA HIS A 277 -5.70 20.28 -17.42
C HIS A 277 -7.15 20.59 -16.99
N LEU A 278 -7.43 20.69 -15.68
CA LEU A 278 -8.75 20.91 -15.08
C LEU A 278 -9.54 22.13 -15.62
N GLY A 279 -8.94 22.98 -16.48
CA GLY A 279 -9.62 24.07 -17.17
C GLY A 279 -10.10 23.78 -18.60
N ASP A 280 -9.73 22.65 -19.21
CA ASP A 280 -10.04 22.35 -20.61
C ASP A 280 -11.17 21.31 -20.72
N LYS A 281 -12.41 21.80 -20.91
CA LYS A 281 -13.64 20.99 -21.08
C LYS A 281 -13.54 19.94 -22.20
N ARG A 282 -12.54 20.01 -23.08
CA ARG A 282 -12.30 19.02 -24.14
C ARG A 282 -11.68 17.72 -23.61
N LEU A 283 -10.88 17.79 -22.55
CA LEU A 283 -10.18 16.63 -21.97
C LEU A 283 -11.02 15.84 -20.96
N SER A 284 -12.11 16.41 -20.44
CA SER A 284 -13.03 15.75 -19.51
C SER A 284 -13.97 14.73 -20.16
N SER A 285 -13.98 14.61 -21.49
CA SER A 285 -14.86 13.71 -22.24
C SER A 285 -14.54 12.20 -22.11
N GLY A 286 -13.41 11.85 -21.47
CA GLY A 286 -12.95 10.46 -21.35
C GLY A 286 -12.86 9.93 -19.92
N LEU A 287 -13.24 10.71 -18.91
CA LEU A 287 -13.19 10.27 -17.52
C LEU A 287 -14.56 9.90 -16.99
N PRO A 288 -14.67 8.79 -16.23
CA PRO A 288 -15.86 8.54 -15.46
C PRO A 288 -16.04 9.70 -14.48
N ASN A 289 -17.28 10.16 -14.31
CA ASN A 289 -17.64 11.04 -13.22
C ASN A 289 -17.56 10.20 -11.93
N LEU A 290 -16.36 10.12 -11.37
CA LEU A 290 -16.10 9.38 -10.14
C LEU A 290 -16.46 10.27 -8.97
N ASP A 291 -17.22 9.72 -8.03
CA ASP A 291 -17.31 10.28 -6.69
C ASP A 291 -15.97 10.13 -5.96
N GLU A 292 -15.89 10.65 -4.73
CA GLU A 292 -14.66 10.64 -3.94
C GLU A 292 -14.14 9.21 -3.70
N GLU A 293 -15.03 8.30 -3.33
CA GLU A 293 -14.72 6.88 -3.13
C GLU A 293 -14.25 6.22 -4.42
N GLY A 294 -14.96 6.45 -5.53
CA GLY A 294 -14.59 5.93 -6.84
C GLY A 294 -13.23 6.43 -7.31
N LEU A 295 -12.89 7.69 -7.03
CA LEU A 295 -11.57 8.25 -7.31
C LEU A 295 -10.50 7.62 -6.43
N GLU A 296 -10.77 7.42 -5.13
CA GLU A 296 -9.85 6.77 -4.20
C GLU A 296 -9.53 5.33 -4.65
N LYS A 297 -10.56 4.53 -4.94
CA LYS A 297 -10.43 3.17 -5.48
C LYS A 297 -9.64 3.15 -6.80
N GLU A 298 -9.84 4.15 -7.66
CA GLU A 298 -9.09 4.27 -8.90
C GLU A 298 -7.61 4.59 -8.66
N ILE A 299 -7.28 5.50 -7.74
CA ILE A 299 -5.89 5.81 -7.38
C ILE A 299 -5.21 4.56 -6.83
N VAL A 300 -5.86 3.81 -5.94
CA VAL A 300 -5.32 2.55 -5.41
C VAL A 300 -4.98 1.58 -6.56
N ARG A 301 -5.91 1.35 -7.49
CA ARG A 301 -5.65 0.50 -8.67
C ARG A 301 -4.43 0.97 -9.46
N LEU A 302 -4.28 2.28 -9.65
CA LEU A 302 -3.16 2.87 -10.39
C LEU A 302 -1.84 2.83 -9.60
N LEU A 303 -1.87 2.87 -8.27
CA LEU A 303 -0.71 2.66 -7.42
C LEU A 303 -0.17 1.24 -7.57
N PHE A 304 -1.05 0.22 -7.67
CA PHE A 304 -0.63 -1.15 -7.99
C PHE A 304 0.00 -1.29 -9.38
N VAL A 305 -0.52 -0.56 -10.37
CA VAL A 305 0.08 -0.48 -11.72
C VAL A 305 1.48 0.12 -11.64
N LEU A 306 1.64 1.21 -10.89
CA LEU A 306 2.91 1.90 -10.72
C LEU A 306 3.93 1.03 -9.96
N ARG A 307 3.50 0.34 -8.90
CA ARG A 307 4.28 -0.66 -8.18
C ARG A 307 4.84 -1.70 -9.13
N ALA A 308 3.96 -2.34 -9.91
CA ALA A 308 4.36 -3.40 -10.84
C ALA A 308 5.35 -2.88 -11.89
N LEU A 309 5.16 -1.65 -12.38
CA LEU A 309 6.09 -1.01 -13.32
C LEU A 309 7.50 -0.82 -12.69
N ILE A 310 7.56 -0.33 -11.45
CA ILE A 310 8.82 -0.11 -10.71
C ILE A 310 9.51 -1.45 -10.41
N GLU A 311 8.76 -2.44 -9.94
CA GLU A 311 9.27 -3.78 -9.61
C GLU A 311 9.80 -4.55 -10.80
N GLY A 312 9.22 -4.34 -11.99
CA GLY A 312 9.68 -4.96 -13.24
C GLY A 312 10.88 -4.27 -13.89
N ALA A 313 11.33 -3.13 -13.37
CA ALA A 313 12.41 -2.34 -13.94
C ALA A 313 13.76 -3.06 -13.82
N LYS A 314 14.66 -2.85 -14.81
CA LYS A 314 15.96 -3.52 -14.91
C LYS A 314 17.13 -2.54 -14.81
#